data_AF-A0A4R8B9P4-F1
#
_entry.id   AF-A0A4R8B9P4-F1
#
_cell.length_a   1.000
_cell.length_b   1.000
_cell.length_c   1.000
_cell.angle_alpha   90.00
_cell.angle_beta   90.00
_cell.angle_gamma   90.00
#
_symmetry.space_group_name_H-M   'P 1'
#
loop_
_entity.id
_entity.type
_entity.pdbx_description
1 polymer ?
#
loop_
_entity_poly.entity_id
_entity_poly.type
_entity_poly.pdbx_seq_one_letter_code
_entity_poly.pdbx_strand_id
1 'polypeptide(L)'
;MNKIITLCLFLSFTLIQAQTQKVISSDWTSFNQTIDIQTKVKKKFKVIASVKLETTEPKSWAGVWARVDTKNEEEGFFDNMQDRPIKSKEWNSYTIEGTIDENSKSLSFGGLCLFNGKFYFDKFELLIENEKGVLNL
;
A
#
# COMPACT_ATOMS: atom_id res chain seq x y z
N MET A 1 6.83 48.03 35.47
CA MET A 1 5.71 47.06 35.46
C MET A 1 5.54 46.38 34.11
N ASN A 2 5.59 47.10 32.98
CA ASN A 2 5.31 46.54 31.65
C ASN A 2 6.33 45.49 31.14
N LYS A 3 7.63 45.61 31.46
CA LYS A 3 8.66 44.67 30.98
C LYS A 3 8.55 43.24 31.57
N ILE A 4 8.05 43.11 32.81
CA ILE A 4 7.86 41.80 33.46
C ILE A 4 6.67 41.07 32.83
N ILE A 5 5.60 41.81 32.49
CA ILE A 5 4.41 41.27 31.82
C ILE A 5 4.79 40.76 30.41
N THR A 6 5.60 41.52 29.67
CA THR A 6 6.09 41.09 28.35
C THR A 6 6.98 39.84 28.42
N LEU A 7 7.83 39.73 29.44
CA LEU A 7 8.68 38.56 29.65
C LEU A 7 7.86 37.30 30.00
N CYS A 8 6.85 37.43 30.86
CA CYS A 8 5.93 36.34 31.19
C CYS A 8 5.07 35.89 29.99
N LEU A 9 4.65 36.83 29.13
CA LEU A 9 3.95 36.52 27.87
C LEU A 9 4.85 35.77 26.87
N PHE A 10 6.14 36.12 26.79
CA PHE A 10 7.09 35.41 25.94
C PHE A 10 7.40 34.00 26.45
N LEU A 11 7.58 33.82 27.77
CA LEU A 11 7.82 32.52 28.39
C LEU A 11 6.61 31.58 28.30
N SER A 12 5.39 32.11 28.35
CA SER A 12 4.19 31.29 28.14
C SER A 12 4.04 30.84 26.68
N PHE A 13 4.45 31.66 25.71
CA PHE A 13 4.42 31.28 24.28
C PHE A 13 5.38 30.14 23.93
N THR A 14 6.58 30.12 24.52
CA THR A 14 7.56 29.05 24.28
C THR A 14 7.18 27.73 24.94
N LEU A 15 6.51 27.77 26.11
CA LEU A 15 5.98 26.57 26.77
C LEU A 15 4.85 25.90 25.97
N ILE A 16 4.01 26.69 25.27
CA ILE A 16 2.93 26.15 24.42
C ILE A 16 3.50 25.40 23.21
N GLN A 17 4.55 25.94 22.57
CA GLN A 17 5.22 25.27 21.44
C GLN A 17 6.00 24.02 21.86
N ALA A 18 6.53 23.97 23.09
CA ALA A 18 7.25 22.80 23.60
C ALA A 18 6.32 21.61 23.94
N GLN A 19 5.02 21.85 24.14
CA GLN A 19 4.03 20.80 24.45
C GLN A 19 3.31 20.22 23.23
N THR A 20 3.51 20.78 22.02
CA THR A 20 2.94 20.18 20.81
C THR A 20 3.73 18.93 20.44
N GLN A 21 3.26 17.77 20.90
CA GLN A 21 3.74 16.48 20.42
C GLN A 21 3.48 16.40 18.91
N LYS A 22 4.55 16.34 18.11
CA LYS A 22 4.41 16.06 16.68
C LYS A 22 3.84 14.66 16.52
N VAL A 23 2.56 14.57 16.19
CA VAL A 23 1.92 13.31 15.83
C VAL A 23 2.63 12.81 14.57
N ILE A 24 3.38 11.72 14.68
CA ILE A 24 3.93 11.01 13.53
C ILE A 24 2.80 10.14 13.00
N SER A 25 1.97 10.71 12.12
CA SER A 25 0.94 9.99 11.39
C SER A 25 1.26 10.00 9.91
N SER A 26 1.17 8.84 9.27
CA SER A 26 1.08 8.73 7.82
C SER A 26 -0.37 8.41 7.47
N ASP A 27 -0.90 9.05 6.44
CA ASP A 27 -2.24 8.72 5.93
C ASP A 27 -2.26 7.37 5.22
N TRP A 28 -1.10 6.78 4.91
CA TRP A 28 -1.00 5.49 4.25
C TRP A 28 0.27 4.72 4.63
N THR A 29 0.24 3.41 4.46
CA THR A 29 1.42 2.54 4.48
C THR A 29 1.21 1.32 3.58
N SER A 30 2.29 0.62 3.25
CA SER A 30 2.22 -0.61 2.47
C SER A 30 3.34 -1.58 2.88
N PHE A 31 3.15 -2.85 2.60
CA PHE A 31 4.19 -3.87 2.62
C PHE A 31 4.18 -4.60 1.28
N ASN A 32 5.32 -5.19 0.90
CA ASN A 32 5.42 -5.92 -0.36
C ASN A 32 6.51 -6.98 -0.36
N GLN A 33 6.39 -7.87 -1.34
CA GLN A 33 7.48 -8.64 -1.90
C GLN A 33 7.75 -8.14 -3.32
N THR A 34 9.01 -8.21 -3.74
CA THR A 34 9.41 -7.94 -5.13
C THR A 34 10.17 -9.14 -5.67
N ILE A 35 9.86 -9.53 -6.91
CA ILE A 35 10.61 -10.54 -7.65
C ILE A 35 11.15 -9.96 -8.94
N ASP A 36 12.33 -10.43 -9.34
CA ASP A 36 12.90 -10.12 -10.65
C ASP A 36 12.17 -10.91 -11.73
N ILE A 37 11.92 -10.26 -12.87
CA ILE A 37 11.27 -10.88 -14.01
C ILE A 37 12.28 -11.11 -15.13
N GLN A 38 12.40 -12.38 -15.52
CA GLN A 38 13.21 -12.82 -16.65
C GLN A 38 12.37 -13.74 -17.53
N THR A 39 11.71 -13.16 -18.52
CA THR A 39 10.94 -13.90 -19.53
C THR A 39 11.21 -13.31 -20.91
N LYS A 40 11.12 -14.15 -21.95
CA LYS A 40 11.14 -13.74 -23.36
C LYS A 40 9.74 -13.72 -23.98
N VAL A 41 8.75 -14.20 -23.23
CA VAL A 41 7.36 -14.32 -23.69
C VAL A 41 6.44 -13.60 -22.72
N LYS A 42 5.34 -13.07 -23.25
CA LYS A 42 4.26 -12.51 -22.44
C LYS A 42 3.63 -13.62 -21.60
N LYS A 43 3.43 -13.36 -20.31
CA LYS A 43 2.78 -14.25 -19.33
C LYS A 43 1.76 -13.47 -18.52
N LYS A 44 0.64 -14.10 -18.21
CA LYS A 44 -0.33 -13.58 -17.24
C LYS A 44 0.13 -13.85 -15.81
N PHE A 45 -0.28 -12.99 -14.88
CA PHE A 45 -0.13 -13.23 -13.45
C PHE A 45 -1.42 -12.90 -12.69
N LYS A 46 -1.57 -13.52 -11.52
CA LYS A 46 -2.57 -13.18 -10.50
C LYS A 46 -1.90 -12.97 -9.16
N VAL A 47 -2.26 -11.90 -8.47
CA VAL A 47 -1.98 -11.72 -7.03
C VAL A 47 -3.31 -11.85 -6.30
N ILE A 48 -3.38 -12.80 -5.36
CA ILE A 48 -4.59 -13.08 -4.57
C ILE A 48 -4.24 -12.87 -3.11
N ALA A 49 -5.14 -12.27 -2.34
CA ALA A 49 -5.03 -12.23 -0.89
C ALA A 49 -6.42 -12.28 -0.23
N SER A 50 -6.49 -12.90 0.95
CA SER A 50 -7.62 -12.71 1.86
C SER A 50 -7.40 -11.44 2.66
N VAL A 51 -8.37 -10.53 2.68
CA VAL A 51 -8.23 -9.23 3.35
C VAL A 51 -9.50 -8.92 4.16
N LYS A 52 -9.32 -8.29 5.32
CA LYS A 52 -10.38 -7.59 6.05
C LYS A 52 -9.86 -6.34 6.74
N LEU A 53 -10.76 -5.40 7.01
CA LEU A 53 -10.50 -4.12 7.66
C LEU A 53 -11.48 -3.89 8.81
N GLU A 54 -10.94 -3.65 10.01
CA GLU A 54 -11.72 -3.21 11.17
C GLU A 54 -11.36 -1.75 11.48
N THR A 55 -12.31 -0.83 11.33
CA THR A 55 -12.07 0.60 11.53
C THR A 55 -13.34 1.34 11.95
N THR A 56 -13.17 2.48 12.63
CA THR A 56 -14.20 3.48 12.88
C THR A 56 -14.05 4.73 12.01
N GLU A 57 -12.98 4.82 11.20
CA GLU A 57 -12.69 5.95 10.31
C GLU A 57 -13.33 5.72 8.92
N PRO A 58 -14.34 6.50 8.51
CA PRO A 58 -15.05 6.28 7.24
C PRO A 58 -14.16 6.37 5.99
N LYS A 59 -13.05 7.13 6.08
CA LYS A 59 -12.08 7.26 4.99
C LYS A 59 -11.15 6.06 4.87
N SER A 60 -11.04 5.21 5.88
CA SER A 60 -10.09 4.09 5.88
C SER A 60 -10.50 3.00 4.90
N TRP A 61 -9.51 2.42 4.23
CA TRP A 61 -9.68 1.29 3.32
C TRP A 61 -8.37 0.50 3.18
N ALA A 62 -8.50 -0.78 2.86
CA ALA A 62 -7.38 -1.65 2.53
C ALA A 62 -7.33 -1.92 1.01
N GLY A 63 -6.16 -2.30 0.50
CA GLY A 63 -6.00 -2.75 -0.87
C GLY A 63 -5.00 -3.88 -0.96
N VAL A 64 -5.17 -4.75 -1.96
CA VAL A 64 -4.02 -5.45 -2.55
C VAL A 64 -3.44 -4.49 -3.59
N TRP A 65 -2.14 -4.58 -3.84
CA TRP A 65 -1.53 -3.82 -4.91
C TRP A 65 -0.49 -4.64 -5.66
N ALA A 66 -0.29 -4.33 -6.94
CA ALA A 66 0.80 -4.84 -7.75
C ALA A 66 1.32 -3.77 -8.71
N ARG A 67 2.63 -3.80 -8.97
CA ARG A 67 3.32 -2.95 -9.92
C ARG A 67 4.32 -3.76 -10.71
N VAL A 68 4.36 -3.56 -12.02
CA VAL A 68 5.42 -4.07 -12.89
C VAL A 68 6.32 -2.90 -13.24
N ASP A 69 7.57 -2.94 -12.80
CA ASP A 69 8.58 -1.98 -13.27
C ASP A 69 9.15 -2.48 -14.60
N THR A 70 9.38 -1.58 -15.54
CA THR A 70 9.92 -1.90 -16.87
C THR A 70 11.45 -1.73 -16.90
N LYS A 71 12.11 -2.30 -17.90
CA LYS A 71 13.57 -2.19 -18.09
C LYS A 71 13.98 -0.84 -18.67
N ASN A 72 13.09 -0.20 -19.42
CA ASN A 72 13.31 1.04 -20.14
C ASN A 72 12.69 2.27 -19.46
N GLU A 73 12.26 2.15 -18.20
CA GLU A 73 11.63 3.23 -17.41
C GLU A 73 10.30 3.76 -17.99
N GLU A 74 9.70 3.07 -18.96
CA GLU A 74 8.33 3.34 -19.40
C GLU A 74 7.32 2.94 -18.32
N GLU A 75 6.13 3.53 -18.39
CA GLU A 75 5.03 3.19 -17.50
C GLU A 75 4.67 1.69 -17.65
N GLY A 76 4.78 0.95 -16.56
CA GLY A 76 4.37 -0.44 -16.49
C GLY A 76 2.98 -0.62 -15.90
N PHE A 77 2.61 -1.88 -15.64
CA PHE A 77 1.35 -2.19 -14.97
C PHE A 77 1.33 -1.60 -13.55
N PHE A 78 0.22 -0.99 -13.14
CA PHE A 78 0.00 -0.58 -11.76
C PHE A 78 -1.48 -0.70 -11.38
N ASP A 79 -1.75 -1.37 -10.27
CA ASP A 79 -3.07 -1.49 -9.67
C ASP A 79 -2.93 -1.52 -8.15
N ASN A 80 -3.63 -0.63 -7.46
CA ASN A 80 -3.63 -0.51 -6.00
C ASN A 80 -5.04 -0.64 -5.39
N MET A 81 -6.02 -1.03 -6.20
CA MET A 81 -7.44 -1.14 -5.84
C MET A 81 -8.10 0.15 -5.35
N GLN A 82 -7.55 1.34 -5.64
CA GLN A 82 -8.17 2.61 -5.23
C GLN A 82 -9.59 2.80 -5.80
N ASP A 83 -9.86 2.24 -6.98
CA ASP A 83 -11.17 2.24 -7.64
C ASP A 83 -12.18 1.29 -6.99
N ARG A 84 -11.70 0.29 -6.24
CA ARG A 84 -12.49 -0.75 -5.57
C ARG A 84 -11.97 -1.02 -4.15
N PRO A 85 -12.03 -0.01 -3.26
CA PRO A 85 -11.39 -0.06 -1.95
C PRO A 85 -12.02 -1.12 -1.05
N ILE A 86 -11.19 -1.86 -0.31
CA ILE A 86 -11.64 -2.90 0.61
C ILE A 86 -12.06 -2.26 1.92
N LYS A 87 -13.35 -2.37 2.27
CA LYS A 87 -13.95 -1.85 3.51
C LYS A 87 -14.60 -2.93 4.39
N SER A 88 -14.56 -4.18 3.96
CA SER A 88 -15.23 -5.28 4.65
C SER A 88 -14.54 -5.63 5.97
N LYS A 89 -15.32 -5.79 7.04
CA LYS A 89 -14.88 -6.38 8.31
C LYS A 89 -14.79 -7.91 8.29
N GLU A 90 -15.41 -8.55 7.29
CA GLU A 90 -15.34 -9.99 7.06
C GLU A 90 -14.20 -10.31 6.08
N TRP A 91 -13.58 -11.48 6.25
CA TRP A 91 -12.58 -12.00 5.32
C TRP A 91 -13.18 -12.23 3.95
N ASN A 92 -12.60 -11.60 2.93
CA ASN A 92 -12.92 -11.85 1.52
C ASN A 92 -11.63 -12.02 0.73
N SER A 93 -11.71 -12.78 -0.37
CA SER A 93 -10.60 -12.92 -1.31
C SER A 93 -10.65 -11.80 -2.36
N TYR A 94 -9.51 -11.19 -2.60
CA TYR A 94 -9.33 -10.12 -3.57
C TYR A 94 -8.22 -10.49 -4.54
N THR A 95 -8.37 -10.08 -5.80
CA THR A 95 -7.46 -10.47 -6.88
C THR A 95 -7.07 -9.27 -7.73
N ILE A 96 -5.79 -9.22 -8.08
CA ILE A 96 -5.23 -8.39 -9.14
C ILE A 96 -4.74 -9.29 -10.26
N GLU A 97 -5.07 -8.92 -11.49
CA GLU A 97 -4.69 -9.62 -12.72
C GLU A 97 -3.88 -8.68 -13.60
N GLY A 98 -2.77 -9.17 -14.15
CA GLY A 98 -1.92 -8.40 -15.05
C GLY A 98 -1.07 -9.28 -15.95
N THR A 99 -0.16 -8.66 -16.68
CA THR A 99 0.79 -9.36 -17.55
C THR A 99 2.22 -8.87 -17.34
N ILE A 100 3.16 -9.78 -17.51
CA ILE A 100 4.60 -9.51 -17.59
C ILE A 100 5.13 -10.01 -18.93
N ASP A 101 6.21 -9.43 -19.43
CA ASP A 101 6.80 -9.72 -20.73
C ASP A 101 8.31 -9.45 -20.75
N GLU A 102 8.91 -9.41 -21.94
CA GLU A 102 10.34 -9.20 -22.11
C GLU A 102 10.83 -7.83 -21.63
N ASN A 103 9.97 -6.81 -21.58
CA ASN A 103 10.32 -5.48 -21.08
C ASN A 103 10.10 -5.36 -19.56
N SER A 104 9.44 -6.35 -18.93
CA SER A 104 9.24 -6.37 -17.48
C SER A 104 10.56 -6.63 -16.75
N LYS A 105 10.91 -5.76 -15.80
CA LYS A 105 12.10 -5.85 -14.94
C LYS A 105 11.80 -6.54 -13.62
N SER A 106 10.74 -6.12 -12.94
CA SER A 106 10.34 -6.66 -11.64
C SER A 106 8.83 -6.60 -11.46
N LEU A 107 8.30 -7.52 -10.65
CA LEU A 107 6.93 -7.50 -10.16
C LEU A 107 6.96 -7.30 -8.65
N SER A 108 6.45 -6.15 -8.19
CA SER A 108 6.22 -5.86 -6.78
C SER A 108 4.75 -6.02 -6.45
N PHE A 109 4.42 -6.66 -5.33
CA PHE A 109 3.03 -6.85 -4.91
C PHE A 109 2.91 -6.95 -3.37
N GLY A 110 1.75 -6.57 -2.84
CA GLY A 110 1.50 -6.70 -1.40
C GLY A 110 0.22 -6.02 -0.94
N GLY A 111 0.19 -5.64 0.35
CA GLY A 111 -0.95 -4.99 0.98
C GLY A 111 -0.75 -3.48 1.14
N LEU A 112 -1.87 -2.76 1.04
CA LEU A 112 -1.98 -1.31 1.16
C LEU A 112 -2.97 -0.98 2.29
N CYS A 113 -2.59 -0.05 3.16
CA CYS A 113 -3.38 0.39 4.32
C CYS A 113 -3.55 1.91 4.25
N LEU A 114 -4.79 2.39 4.14
CA LEU A 114 -5.12 3.83 4.12
C LEU A 114 -5.85 4.25 5.40
N PHE A 115 -5.39 5.35 5.97
CA PHE A 115 -5.83 5.97 7.22
C PHE A 115 -5.80 4.98 8.41
N ASN A 116 -6.60 5.27 9.44
CA ASN A 116 -6.57 4.51 10.69
C ASN A 116 -7.47 3.27 10.63
N GLY A 117 -6.96 2.14 11.11
CA GLY A 117 -7.69 0.89 11.19
C GLY A 117 -6.81 -0.27 11.62
N LYS A 118 -7.42 -1.42 11.85
CA LYS A 118 -6.71 -2.71 11.92
C LYS A 118 -6.89 -3.41 10.59
N PHE A 119 -5.77 -3.58 9.89
CA PHE A 119 -5.72 -4.16 8.56
C PHE A 119 -5.19 -5.59 8.68
N TYR A 120 -5.93 -6.55 8.14
CA TYR A 120 -5.58 -7.96 8.21
C TYR A 120 -5.44 -8.51 6.80
N PHE A 121 -4.34 -9.21 6.58
CA PHE A 121 -4.05 -9.88 5.32
C PHE A 121 -3.58 -11.30 5.61
N ASP A 122 -4.04 -12.26 4.82
CA ASP A 122 -3.65 -13.66 4.92
C ASP A 122 -3.75 -14.31 3.53
N LYS A 123 -3.14 -15.49 3.36
CA LYS A 123 -3.18 -16.29 2.12
C LYS A 123 -2.81 -15.49 0.87
N PHE A 124 -1.66 -14.82 0.91
CA PHE A 124 -1.08 -14.23 -0.29
C PHE A 124 -0.62 -15.33 -1.24
N GLU A 125 -1.07 -15.26 -2.48
CA GLU A 125 -0.68 -16.16 -3.55
C GLU A 125 -0.29 -15.33 -4.78
N LEU A 126 0.86 -15.65 -5.36
CA LEU A 126 1.26 -15.20 -6.68
C LEU A 126 1.19 -16.40 -7.61
N LEU A 127 0.37 -16.29 -8.66
CA LEU A 127 0.27 -17.30 -9.71
C LEU A 127 0.79 -16.70 -11.02
N ILE A 128 1.73 -17.37 -11.69
CA ILE A 128 2.27 -16.94 -12.98
C ILE A 128 1.97 -18.01 -14.02
N GLU A 129 1.63 -17.58 -15.24
CA GLU A 129 1.34 -18.47 -16.35
C GLU A 129 2.57 -19.29 -16.76
N ASN A 130 2.42 -20.62 -16.75
CA ASN A 130 3.46 -21.53 -17.23
C ASN A 130 3.43 -21.70 -18.76
N GLU A 131 4.35 -22.49 -19.30
CA GLU A 131 4.47 -22.73 -20.75
C GLU A 131 3.23 -23.33 -21.41
N LYS A 132 2.33 -23.94 -20.63
CA LYS A 132 1.06 -24.52 -21.11
C LYS A 132 -0.11 -23.55 -21.01
N GLY A 133 0.11 -22.29 -20.63
CA GLY A 133 -0.94 -21.29 -20.45
C GLY A 133 -1.76 -21.46 -19.17
N VAL A 134 -1.27 -22.24 -18.19
CA VAL A 134 -1.95 -22.50 -16.92
C VAL A 134 -1.32 -21.65 -15.82
N LEU A 135 -2.15 -20.98 -15.01
CA LEU A 135 -1.72 -20.26 -13.81
C LEU A 135 -1.51 -21.25 -12.66
N ASN A 136 -0.29 -21.30 -12.14
CA ASN A 136 0.08 -22.12 -10.99
C ASN A 136 1.06 -21.38 -10.06
N LEU A 137 1.27 -21.94 -8.88
CA LEU A 137 2.33 -21.56 -7.94
C LEU A 137 3.72 -21.81 -8.56
#